data_AF-A0A377I8R5-F1
#
_entry.id   AF-A0A377I8R5-F1
#
_cell.length_a   1.000
_cell.length_b   1.000
_cell.length_c   1.000
_cell.angle_alpha   90.00
_cell.angle_beta   90.00
_cell.angle_gamma   90.00
#
_symmetry.space_group_name_H-M   'P 1'
#
loop_
_entity.id
_entity.type
_entity.pdbx_description
1 polymer ?
#
loop_
_entity_poly.entity_id
_entity_poly.type
_entity_poly.pdbx_seq_one_letter_code
_entity_poly.pdbx_strand_id
1 'polypeptide(L)'
;MKKTFSAFLLSTLFSTTLFAQWEMVGNADYNWGPFQIYTLSLYTETGSYQENQRPLMLSFNFDKPVEGKSFAISLIKEIKSINDEKEIQNWLSALQKIFPDFSPKDVLSYIALSNKGYFRGCSRLALNFTPFSQYF
;
A
#
# COMPACT_ATOMS: atom_id res chain seq x y z
N MET A 1 39.00 36.33 -41.92
CA MET A 1 38.11 36.58 -40.77
C MET A 1 37.65 35.23 -40.22
N LYS A 2 38.01 34.91 -38.98
CA LYS A 2 37.74 33.60 -38.34
C LYS A 2 36.40 33.67 -37.62
N LYS A 3 35.42 32.84 -37.99
CA LYS A 3 34.13 32.73 -37.28
C LYS A 3 34.21 31.53 -36.36
N THR A 4 34.43 31.76 -35.06
CA THR A 4 34.33 30.73 -34.02
C THR A 4 32.85 30.50 -33.72
N PHE A 5 32.33 29.33 -34.12
CA PHE A 5 30.99 28.89 -33.77
C PHE A 5 31.04 28.25 -32.38
N SER A 6 30.57 28.98 -31.37
CA SER A 6 30.49 28.48 -29.99
C SER A 6 29.27 27.57 -29.86
N ALA A 7 29.48 26.25 -29.83
CA ALA A 7 28.41 25.29 -29.59
C ALA A 7 28.13 25.21 -28.09
N PHE A 8 27.00 25.79 -27.67
CA PHE A 8 26.51 25.70 -26.30
C PHE A 8 25.83 24.33 -26.12
N LEU A 9 26.53 23.39 -25.46
CA LEU A 9 26.01 22.07 -25.11
C LEU A 9 24.98 22.24 -23.97
N LEU A 10 23.70 22.28 -24.33
CA LEU A 10 22.58 22.24 -23.39
C LEU A 10 22.41 20.79 -22.92
N SER A 11 23.12 20.41 -21.85
CA SER A 11 22.92 19.13 -21.17
C SER A 11 21.61 19.16 -20.40
N THR A 12 20.52 18.71 -21.03
CA THR A 12 19.26 18.45 -20.33
C THR A 12 19.47 17.27 -19.38
N LEU A 13 19.56 17.55 -18.08
CA LEU A 13 19.46 16.54 -17.04
C LEU A 13 18.04 15.94 -17.10
N PHE A 14 17.90 14.76 -17.69
CA PHE A 14 16.69 13.98 -17.56
C PHE A 14 16.61 13.49 -16.11
N SER A 15 15.81 14.16 -15.30
CA SER A 15 15.41 13.63 -13.99
C SER A 15 14.63 12.34 -14.22
N THR A 16 15.28 11.18 -14.04
CA THR A 16 14.57 9.91 -14.01
C THR A 16 13.70 9.91 -12.76
N THR A 17 12.40 10.16 -12.92
CA THR A 17 11.45 9.90 -11.85
C THR A 17 11.45 8.39 -11.61
N LEU A 18 12.04 7.96 -10.48
CA LEU A 18 12.01 6.59 -10.03
C LEU A 18 10.55 6.22 -9.70
N PHE A 19 9.86 5.62 -10.65
CA PHE A 19 8.59 4.97 -10.41
C PHE A 19 8.88 3.56 -9.90
N ALA A 20 8.36 3.22 -8.72
CA ALA A 20 8.41 1.86 -8.22
C ALA A 20 7.63 0.95 -9.21
N GLN A 21 8.32 0.00 -9.81
CA GLN A 21 7.72 -1.06 -10.61
C GLN A 21 7.16 -2.11 -9.65
N TRP A 22 5.84 -2.31 -9.61
CA TRP A 22 5.24 -3.26 -8.68
C TRP A 22 5.04 -4.60 -9.37
N GLU A 23 5.77 -5.62 -8.91
CA GLU A 23 5.66 -6.99 -9.37
C GLU A 23 4.99 -7.85 -8.30
N MET A 24 4.03 -8.67 -8.69
CA MET A 24 3.25 -9.50 -7.77
C MET A 24 4.11 -10.66 -7.26
N VAL A 25 4.19 -10.79 -5.94
CA VAL A 25 4.79 -11.95 -5.28
C VAL A 25 3.77 -13.09 -5.16
N GLY A 26 2.53 -12.76 -4.79
CA GLY A 26 1.46 -13.73 -4.60
C GLY A 26 0.16 -13.09 -4.13
N ASN A 27 -0.89 -13.90 -4.02
CA ASN A 27 -2.21 -13.48 -3.57
C ASN A 27 -2.90 -14.56 -2.71
N ALA A 28 -3.96 -14.14 -2.01
CA ALA A 28 -4.83 -14.98 -1.21
C ALA A 28 -6.26 -14.44 -1.24
N ASP A 29 -7.23 -15.35 -1.37
CA ASP A 29 -8.66 -14.99 -1.37
C ASP A 29 -9.25 -15.09 0.04
N TYR A 30 -9.97 -14.05 0.45
CA TYR A 30 -10.81 -14.09 1.64
C TYR A 30 -12.25 -14.43 1.25
N ASN A 31 -12.70 -15.60 1.70
CA ASN A 31 -14.03 -16.12 1.42
C ASN A 31 -14.89 -16.14 2.69
N TRP A 32 -16.16 -15.78 2.56
CA TRP A 32 -17.18 -16.00 3.58
C TRP A 32 -18.24 -16.96 3.05
N GLY A 33 -18.13 -18.23 3.45
CA GLY A 33 -18.92 -19.32 2.85
C GLY A 33 -18.62 -19.45 1.35
N PRO A 34 -19.63 -19.49 0.47
CA PRO A 34 -19.43 -19.61 -0.97
C PRO A 34 -19.06 -18.28 -1.66
N PHE A 35 -18.92 -17.18 -0.91
CA PHE A 35 -18.70 -15.85 -1.46
C PHE A 35 -17.25 -15.41 -1.28
N GLN A 36 -16.57 -15.12 -2.39
CA GLN A 36 -15.33 -14.35 -2.37
C GLN A 36 -15.65 -12.90 -2.03
N ILE A 37 -15.00 -12.38 -0.99
CA ILE A 37 -15.23 -11.04 -0.45
C ILE A 37 -14.17 -10.08 -0.95
N TYR A 38 -12.90 -10.45 -0.85
CA TYR A 38 -11.79 -9.72 -1.44
C TYR A 38 -10.60 -10.62 -1.73
N THR A 39 -9.75 -10.18 -2.64
CA THR A 39 -8.43 -10.76 -2.90
C THR A 39 -7.35 -9.88 -2.26
N LEU A 40 -6.50 -10.46 -1.40
CA LEU A 40 -5.29 -9.84 -0.87
C LEU A 40 -4.11 -10.19 -1.78
N SER A 41 -3.32 -9.21 -2.20
CA SER A 41 -2.14 -9.40 -3.04
C SER A 41 -0.92 -8.68 -2.47
N LEU A 42 0.24 -9.34 -2.51
CA LEU A 42 1.53 -8.77 -2.12
C LEU A 42 2.35 -8.43 -3.37
N TYR A 43 2.90 -7.23 -3.40
CA TYR A 43 3.79 -6.75 -4.46
C TYR A 43 5.11 -6.26 -3.88
N THR A 44 6.20 -6.50 -4.61
CA THR A 44 7.54 -5.94 -4.36
C THR A 44 8.13 -5.41 -5.66
N GLU A 45 9.28 -4.74 -5.60
CA GLU A 45 9.95 -4.25 -6.81
C GLU A 45 10.61 -5.34 -7.67
N THR A 46 10.71 -6.55 -7.13
CA THR A 46 11.45 -7.67 -7.72
C THR A 46 10.60 -8.92 -7.95
N GLY A 47 9.32 -8.89 -7.58
CA GLY A 47 8.40 -10.04 -7.65
C GLY A 47 8.74 -11.18 -6.69
N SER A 48 9.74 -10.98 -5.83
CA SER A 48 10.16 -11.93 -4.80
C SER A 48 10.10 -11.27 -3.42
N TYR A 49 9.80 -12.07 -2.39
CA TYR A 49 9.80 -11.61 -1.01
C TYR A 49 11.11 -11.97 -0.30
N GLN A 50 11.64 -10.99 0.43
CA GLN A 50 12.72 -11.17 1.40
C GLN A 50 12.31 -10.50 2.71
N GLU A 51 12.79 -11.05 3.82
CA GLU A 51 12.57 -10.46 5.15
C GLU A 51 13.12 -9.03 5.19
N ASN A 52 12.38 -8.11 5.83
CA ASN A 52 12.71 -6.68 5.92
C ASN A 52 12.81 -5.94 4.57
N GLN A 53 12.37 -6.55 3.47
CA GLN A 53 12.38 -5.91 2.16
C GLN A 53 11.42 -4.73 2.13
N ARG A 54 11.91 -3.61 1.62
CA ARG A 54 11.14 -2.40 1.34
C ARG A 54 11.63 -1.78 0.03
N PRO A 55 10.73 -1.16 -0.75
CA PRO A 55 9.30 -1.01 -0.49
C PRO A 55 8.50 -2.29 -0.80
N LEU A 56 7.34 -2.43 -0.15
CA LEU A 56 6.35 -3.47 -0.47
C LEU A 56 4.93 -2.87 -0.46
N MET A 57 4.00 -3.54 -1.15
CA MET A 57 2.61 -3.12 -1.20
C MET A 57 1.69 -4.31 -0.95
N LEU A 58 0.77 -4.15 0.00
CA LEU A 58 -0.38 -5.02 0.19
C LEU A 58 -1.59 -4.38 -0.49
N SER A 59 -2.34 -5.13 -1.29
CA SER A 59 -3.52 -4.65 -2.02
C SER A 59 -4.72 -5.55 -1.76
N PHE A 60 -5.85 -4.94 -1.42
CA PHE A 60 -7.15 -5.57 -1.20
C PHE A 60 -8.08 -5.15 -2.35
N ASN A 61 -8.50 -6.10 -3.18
CA ASN A 61 -9.48 -5.89 -4.24
C ASN A 61 -10.83 -6.48 -3.80
N PHE A 62 -11.84 -5.64 -3.64
CA PHE A 62 -13.13 -6.03 -3.06
C PHE A 62 -14.11 -6.54 -4.12
N ASP A 63 -14.62 -7.77 -3.98
CA ASP A 63 -15.65 -8.35 -4.85
C ASP A 63 -17.07 -8.12 -4.29
N LYS A 64 -17.17 -7.81 -3.00
CA LYS A 64 -18.42 -7.53 -2.27
C LYS A 64 -18.32 -6.23 -1.50
N PRO A 65 -19.46 -5.58 -1.18
CA PRO A 65 -19.45 -4.42 -0.30
C PRO A 65 -18.95 -4.83 1.10
N VAL A 66 -18.10 -4.01 1.69
CA VAL A 66 -17.54 -4.22 3.03
C VAL A 66 -17.59 -2.92 3.82
N GLU A 67 -18.15 -2.95 5.02
CA GLU A 67 -18.16 -1.79 5.91
C GLU A 67 -16.75 -1.49 6.43
N GLY A 68 -16.31 -0.23 6.31
CA GLY A 68 -14.92 0.18 6.61
C GLY A 68 -14.51 -0.10 8.05
N LYS A 69 -15.44 0.11 9.00
CA LYS A 69 -15.21 -0.15 10.43
C LYS A 69 -15.07 -1.63 10.74
N SER A 70 -15.91 -2.46 10.13
CA SER A 70 -15.88 -3.92 10.27
C SER A 70 -14.62 -4.51 9.63
N PHE A 71 -14.18 -3.95 8.50
CA PHE A 71 -12.90 -4.28 7.89
C PHE A 71 -11.72 -3.90 8.81
N ALA A 72 -11.71 -2.69 9.39
CA ALA A 72 -10.66 -2.27 10.33
C ALA A 72 -10.51 -3.23 11.52
N ILE A 73 -11.63 -3.70 12.09
CA ILE A 73 -11.63 -4.70 13.17
C ILE A 73 -11.00 -6.00 12.71
N SER A 74 -11.36 -6.48 11.52
CA SER A 74 -10.86 -7.75 10.97
C SER A 74 -9.37 -7.68 10.66
N LEU A 75 -8.93 -6.61 10.00
CA LEU A 75 -7.52 -6.35 9.70
C LEU A 75 -6.66 -6.28 10.96
N ILE A 76 -7.14 -5.59 12.00
CA ILE A 76 -6.43 -5.50 13.28
C ILE A 76 -6.35 -6.87 13.97
N LYS A 77 -7.38 -7.70 13.89
CA LYS A 77 -7.34 -9.06 14.45
C LYS A 77 -6.28 -9.93 13.78
N GLU A 78 -6.11 -9.80 12.47
CA GLU A 78 -5.06 -10.52 11.73
C GLU A 78 -3.66 -10.07 12.16
N ILE A 79 -3.46 -8.77 12.36
CA ILE A 79 -2.14 -8.18 12.71
C ILE A 79 -1.84 -8.28 14.22
N LYS A 80 -2.86 -8.47 15.08
CA LYS A 80 -2.69 -8.52 16.56
C LYS A 80 -1.69 -9.59 17.02
N SER A 81 -1.44 -10.62 16.20
CA SER A 81 -0.45 -11.66 16.52
C SER A 81 1.00 -11.17 16.64
N ILE A 82 1.30 -9.93 16.26
CA ILE A 82 2.66 -9.41 16.08
C ILE A 82 2.97 -8.21 17.02
N ASN A 83 1.99 -7.66 17.74
CA ASN A 83 2.09 -6.31 18.34
C ASN A 83 1.59 -6.17 19.80
N ASP A 84 2.07 -5.13 20.49
CA ASP A 84 1.60 -4.72 21.83
C ASP A 84 0.12 -4.30 21.81
N GLU A 85 -0.64 -4.73 22.82
CA GLU A 85 -2.08 -4.49 22.93
C GLU A 85 -2.47 -3.01 22.94
N LYS A 86 -1.63 -2.13 23.50
CA LYS A 86 -1.91 -0.68 23.56
C LYS A 86 -1.79 0.00 22.20
N GLU A 87 -0.80 -0.40 21.38
CA GLU A 87 -0.64 0.12 20.02
C GLU A 87 -1.80 -0.30 19.13
N ILE A 88 -2.22 -1.56 19.27
CA ILE A 88 -3.34 -2.16 18.53
C ILE A 88 -4.64 -1.37 18.68
N GLN A 89 -4.98 -0.89 19.89
CA GLN A 89 -6.21 -0.12 20.12
C GLN A 89 -6.16 1.27 19.47
N ASN A 90 -5.00 1.93 19.50
CA ASN A 90 -4.82 3.22 18.85
C ASN A 90 -4.95 3.08 17.33
N TRP A 91 -4.40 2.01 16.76
CA TRP A 91 -4.52 1.74 15.33
C TRP A 91 -5.94 1.41 14.92
N LEU A 92 -6.64 0.58 15.68
CA LEU A 92 -8.05 0.28 15.41
C LEU A 92 -8.88 1.56 15.35
N SER A 93 -8.72 2.43 16.36
CA SER A 93 -9.43 3.71 16.41
C SER A 93 -9.11 4.61 15.22
N ALA A 94 -7.84 4.66 14.81
CA ALA A 94 -7.42 5.48 13.67
C ALA A 94 -7.93 4.90 12.35
N LEU A 95 -7.88 3.58 12.15
CA LEU A 95 -8.40 2.90 10.96
C LEU A 95 -9.91 3.07 10.82
N GLN A 96 -10.68 2.89 11.90
CA GLN A 96 -12.13 3.09 11.89
C GLN A 96 -12.55 4.53 11.56
N LYS A 97 -11.66 5.50 11.80
CA LYS A 97 -11.90 6.91 11.47
C LYS A 97 -11.62 7.21 9.99
N ILE A 98 -10.66 6.53 9.38
CA ILE A 98 -10.23 6.83 8.00
C ILE A 98 -10.89 5.92 6.97
N PHE A 99 -11.12 4.64 7.28
CA PHE A 99 -11.65 3.69 6.30
C PHE A 99 -13.11 4.02 5.96
N PRO A 100 -13.41 4.29 4.67
CA PRO A 100 -14.78 4.36 4.20
C PRO A 100 -15.34 2.95 4.05
N ASP A 101 -16.63 2.85 3.79
CA ASP A 101 -17.20 1.61 3.25
C ASP A 101 -16.67 1.38 1.84
N PHE A 102 -16.32 0.13 1.55
CA PHE A 102 -15.76 -0.31 0.29
C PHE A 102 -16.86 -0.90 -0.58
N SER A 103 -16.90 -0.48 -1.84
CA SER A 103 -17.79 -1.01 -2.86
C SER A 103 -17.10 -2.11 -3.68
N PRO A 104 -17.86 -2.98 -4.36
CA PRO A 104 -17.26 -3.89 -5.33
C PRO A 104 -16.38 -3.14 -6.34
N LYS A 105 -15.21 -3.69 -6.63
CA LYS A 105 -14.13 -3.14 -7.46
C LYS A 105 -13.33 -1.99 -6.85
N ASP A 106 -13.62 -1.58 -5.61
CA ASP A 106 -12.69 -0.71 -4.88
C ASP A 106 -11.38 -1.47 -4.62
N VAL A 107 -10.28 -0.72 -4.61
CA VAL A 107 -8.95 -1.27 -4.31
C VAL A 107 -8.33 -0.47 -3.19
N LEU A 108 -8.04 -1.10 -2.07
CA LEU A 108 -7.26 -0.49 -0.99
C LEU A 108 -5.84 -1.03 -1.04
N SER A 109 -4.85 -0.15 -1.16
CA SER A 109 -3.43 -0.53 -1.11
C SER A 109 -2.74 0.11 0.08
N TYR A 110 -2.06 -0.70 0.88
CA TYR A 110 -1.10 -0.24 1.89
C TYR A 110 0.31 -0.34 1.31
N ILE A 111 1.03 0.78 1.26
CA ILE A 111 2.42 0.83 0.79
C ILE A 111 3.31 1.02 2.01
N ALA A 112 4.22 0.08 2.23
CA ALA A 112 5.25 0.16 3.26
C ALA A 112 6.58 0.59 2.63
N LEU A 113 7.15 1.67 3.15
CA LEU A 113 8.49 2.16 2.85
C LEU A 113 9.39 1.89 4.07
N SER A 114 10.69 2.15 3.93
CA SER A 114 11.67 1.92 4.99
C SER A 114 11.38 2.65 6.30
N ASN A 115 10.70 3.80 6.27
CA ASN A 115 10.47 4.65 7.44
C ASN A 115 9.01 5.06 7.68
N LYS A 116 8.11 4.70 6.77
CA LYS A 116 6.69 5.07 6.85
C LYS A 116 5.85 4.14 6.00
N GLY A 117 4.56 4.13 6.25
CA GLY A 117 3.61 3.59 5.30
C GLY A 117 2.42 4.51 5.12
N TYR A 118 1.56 4.15 4.18
CA TYR A 118 0.33 4.87 3.91
C TYR A 118 -0.64 4.02 3.12
N PHE A 119 -1.93 4.34 3.26
CA PHE A 119 -2.99 3.76 2.44
C PHE A 119 -3.26 4.62 1.20
N ARG A 120 -3.62 3.96 0.10
CA ARG A 120 -4.02 4.54 -1.19
C ARG A 120 -5.22 3.75 -1.71
N GLY A 121 -6.06 4.36 -2.55
CA GLY A 121 -6.78 3.59 -3.58
C GLY A 121 -8.30 3.51 -3.43
N CYS A 122 -8.87 3.88 -2.29
CA CYS A 122 -10.29 4.25 -2.29
C CYS A 122 -10.37 5.74 -2.67
N SER A 123 -11.32 6.16 -3.52
CA SER A 123 -11.46 7.55 -4.03
C SER A 123 -11.54 8.64 -2.93
N ARG A 124 -11.56 8.25 -1.66
CA ARG A 124 -11.66 9.07 -0.45
C ARG A 124 -10.43 9.00 0.48
N LEU A 125 -9.40 8.21 0.16
CA LEU A 125 -8.24 7.97 1.03
C LEU A 125 -6.93 8.42 0.37
N ALA A 126 -6.48 9.63 0.72
CA ALA A 126 -5.10 10.08 0.54
C ALA A 126 -4.57 10.57 1.90
N LEU A 127 -4.19 9.65 2.78
CA LEU A 127 -3.68 9.97 4.11
C LEU A 127 -2.37 9.22 4.38
N ASN A 128 -1.36 9.97 4.80
CA ASN A 128 -0.11 9.41 5.33
C ASN A 128 -0.43 8.70 6.66
N PHE A 129 -0.28 7.37 6.71
CA PHE A 129 -0.59 6.56 7.88
C PHE A 129 0.65 5.78 8.31
N THR A 130 1.43 6.40 9.20
CA THR A 130 2.75 5.92 9.65
C THR A 130 2.80 4.73 10.65
N PRO A 131 1.75 4.09 11.18
CA PRO A 131 1.96 3.11 12.25
C PRO A 131 2.45 1.71 11.81
N PHE A 132 2.27 1.34 10.54
CA PHE A 132 2.47 -0.04 10.09
C PHE A 132 3.89 -0.35 9.55
N SER A 133 4.76 0.65 9.36
CA SER A 133 6.01 0.43 8.61
C SER A 133 7.04 -0.44 9.32
N GLN A 134 6.96 -0.54 10.65
CA GLN A 134 7.96 -1.23 11.48
C GLN A 134 7.69 -2.72 11.71
N TYR A 135 6.59 -3.27 11.17
CA TYR A 135 6.14 -4.64 11.47
C TYR A 135 5.95 -5.54 10.25
N PHE A 136 6.33 -5.06 9.05
CA PHE A 136 6.35 -5.86 7.82
C PHE A 136 7.79 -6.12 7.34
#